data_AF-A0A8J4EV41-F1
#
_entry.id   AF-A0A8J4EV41-F1
#
_cell.length_a   1.000
_cell.length_b   1.000
_cell.length_c   1.000
_cell.angle_alpha   90.00
_cell.angle_beta   90.00
_cell.angle_gamma   90.00
#
_symmetry.space_group_name_H-M   'P 1'
#
loop_
_entity.id
_entity.type
_entity.pdbx_description
1 polymer ?
#
loop_
_entity_poly.entity_id
_entity_poly.type
_entity_poly.pdbx_seq_one_letter_code
_entity_poly.pdbx_strand_id
1 'polypeptide(L)'
;MTLENESRDCQAAAITITAGPDQANALATLFISYFRKWRGTTEAPLAREPLGSLAVSWAGAFLAILAVAALDQFPGPEMSFRWLIAPLGASAVLMFGLPAAKLSQPRNVIGGHTLSALVGVLVRLIIQPQYGAGRVNFVSAALGMSLSLTVMQATGTTHPPAGATGLIAAYADPIPDWHGFKFMLSAAAGSCVMVLLALLLNNLVPGRAYPTFW
;
A
#
# COMPACT_ATOMS: atom_id res chain seq x y z
N MET A 1 -36.89 1.19 -67.12
CA MET A 1 -37.89 1.90 -66.28
C MET A 1 -37.83 1.24 -64.93
N THR A 2 -37.02 1.83 -64.05
CA THR A 2 -36.73 1.42 -62.67
C THR A 2 -37.89 1.77 -61.75
N LEU A 3 -37.85 1.20 -60.53
CA LEU A 3 -38.68 1.47 -59.33
C LEU A 3 -39.98 0.63 -59.36
N GLU A 4 -40.31 -0.25 -58.41
CA GLU A 4 -40.13 -0.33 -56.96
C GLU A 4 -40.26 -1.80 -56.53
N ASN A 5 -39.82 -2.08 -55.29
CA ASN A 5 -40.36 -3.11 -54.39
C ASN A 5 -39.47 -4.31 -54.01
N GLU A 6 -38.28 -4.02 -53.47
CA GLU A 6 -37.59 -4.93 -52.55
C GLU A 6 -37.14 -4.17 -51.28
N SER A 7 -38.10 -3.59 -50.56
CA SER A 7 -37.85 -2.88 -49.28
C SER A 7 -38.44 -3.59 -48.06
N ARG A 8 -38.50 -4.92 -48.06
CA ARG A 8 -38.92 -5.70 -46.89
C ARG A 8 -38.13 -7.00 -46.86
N ASP A 9 -37.04 -7.01 -46.09
CA ASP A 9 -36.51 -8.18 -45.35
C ASP A 9 -35.06 -7.96 -44.88
N CYS A 10 -34.80 -6.79 -44.27
CA CYS A 10 -33.66 -6.65 -43.36
C CYS A 10 -34.21 -6.39 -41.96
N GLN A 11 -34.89 -7.39 -41.40
CA GLN A 11 -35.16 -7.43 -39.97
C GLN A 11 -33.82 -7.53 -39.25
N ALA A 12 -33.47 -6.46 -38.55
CA ALA A 12 -32.41 -6.45 -37.57
C ALA A 12 -32.62 -7.61 -36.59
N ALA A 13 -31.77 -8.63 -36.68
CA ALA A 13 -31.62 -9.63 -35.64
C ALA A 13 -31.00 -8.94 -34.42
N ALA A 14 -31.83 -8.23 -33.65
CA ALA A 14 -31.53 -7.89 -32.29
C ALA A 14 -31.38 -9.22 -31.54
N ILE A 15 -30.12 -9.64 -31.34
CA ILE A 15 -29.76 -10.69 -30.39
C ILE A 15 -30.14 -10.14 -29.02
N THR A 16 -31.42 -10.28 -28.68
CA THR A 16 -31.91 -10.06 -27.33
C THR A 16 -31.39 -11.25 -26.55
N ILE A 17 -30.28 -11.06 -25.83
CA ILE A 17 -29.86 -11.99 -24.79
C ILE A 17 -30.91 -11.86 -23.68
N THR A 18 -32.05 -12.54 -23.85
CA THR A 18 -32.98 -12.77 -22.75
C THR A 18 -32.30 -13.76 -21.82
N ALA A 19 -31.64 -13.25 -20.78
CA ALA A 19 -31.21 -14.10 -19.68
C ALA A 19 -32.44 -14.85 -19.19
N GLY A 20 -32.44 -16.18 -19.31
CA GLY A 20 -33.54 -17.01 -18.83
C GLY A 20 -33.77 -16.78 -17.32
N PRO A 21 -34.96 -17.09 -16.77
CA PRO A 21 -35.27 -16.91 -15.35
C PRO A 21 -34.18 -17.47 -14.42
N ASP A 22 -33.55 -18.59 -14.80
CA ASP A 22 -32.48 -19.24 -14.06
C ASP A 22 -31.16 -18.43 -14.01
N GLN A 23 -30.80 -17.72 -15.09
CA GLN A 23 -29.61 -16.86 -15.13
C GLN A 23 -29.83 -15.56 -14.34
N ALA A 24 -31.02 -14.97 -14.43
CA ALA A 24 -31.39 -13.80 -13.64
C ALA A 24 -31.36 -14.11 -12.13
N ASN A 25 -31.85 -15.29 -11.74
CA ASN A 25 -31.79 -15.78 -10.36
C ASN A 25 -30.35 -16.07 -9.89
N ALA A 26 -29.48 -16.57 -10.77
CA ALA A 26 -28.06 -16.81 -10.46
C ALA A 26 -27.29 -15.50 -10.23
N LEU A 27 -27.46 -14.50 -11.10
CA LEU A 27 -26.84 -13.18 -10.94
C LEU A 27 -27.36 -12.45 -9.71
N ALA A 28 -28.67 -12.51 -9.43
CA ALA A 28 -29.25 -11.96 -8.22
C ALA A 28 -28.68 -12.64 -6.96
N THR A 29 -28.50 -13.97 -6.98
CA THR A 29 -27.91 -14.71 -5.86
C THR A 29 -26.43 -14.37 -5.66
N LEU A 30 -25.65 -14.25 -6.74
CA LEU A 30 -24.27 -13.77 -6.71
C LEU A 30 -24.17 -12.35 -6.15
N PHE A 31 -25.02 -11.45 -6.62
CA PHE A 31 -25.10 -10.07 -6.15
C PHE A 31 -25.45 -10.02 -4.65
N ILE A 32 -26.53 -10.68 -4.23
CA ILE A 32 -26.95 -10.73 -2.82
C ILE A 32 -25.85 -11.37 -1.96
N SER A 33 -25.23 -12.46 -2.40
CA SER A 33 -24.15 -13.11 -1.67
C SER A 33 -22.89 -12.25 -1.57
N TYR A 34 -22.58 -11.45 -2.59
CA TYR A 34 -21.50 -10.46 -2.57
C TYR A 34 -21.77 -9.37 -1.53
N PHE A 35 -22.94 -8.71 -1.56
CA PHE A 35 -23.28 -7.65 -0.60
C PHE A 35 -23.51 -8.19 0.82
N ARG A 36 -23.92 -9.45 0.98
CA ARG A 36 -24.03 -10.08 2.30
C ARG A 36 -22.67 -10.13 3.01
N LYS A 37 -21.55 -10.25 2.28
CA LYS A 37 -20.19 -10.23 2.86
C LYS A 37 -19.85 -8.87 3.50
N TRP A 38 -20.49 -7.78 3.07
CA TRP A 38 -20.24 -6.43 3.61
C TRP A 38 -20.78 -6.25 5.03
N ARG A 39 -21.66 -7.14 5.50
CA ARG A 39 -22.13 -7.16 6.90
C ARG A 39 -21.02 -7.54 7.89
N GLY A 40 -19.86 -7.98 7.40
CA GLY A 40 -18.76 -8.46 8.22
C GLY A 40 -18.99 -9.87 8.77
N THR A 41 -18.00 -10.37 9.48
CA THR A 41 -18.06 -11.62 10.23
C THR A 41 -18.36 -11.32 11.70
N THR A 42 -18.54 -12.36 12.51
CA THR A 42 -18.77 -12.24 13.96
C THR A 42 -17.48 -12.07 14.77
N GLU A 43 -16.37 -11.67 14.13
CA GLU A 43 -15.11 -11.46 14.84
C GLU A 43 -15.17 -10.22 15.73
N ALA A 44 -14.64 -10.33 16.94
CA ALA A 44 -14.58 -9.22 17.87
C ALA A 44 -13.53 -8.19 17.42
N PRO A 45 -13.74 -6.89 17.69
CA PRO A 45 -12.73 -5.85 17.48
C PRO A 45 -11.45 -6.12 18.26
N LEU A 46 -10.37 -5.40 17.91
CA LEU A 46 -9.13 -5.41 18.68
C LEU A 46 -9.40 -5.09 20.17
N ALA A 47 -8.83 -5.89 21.05
CA ALA A 47 -8.95 -5.70 22.50
C ALA A 47 -8.33 -4.35 22.91
N ARG A 48 -8.91 -3.72 23.94
CA ARG A 48 -8.32 -2.52 24.54
C ARG A 48 -7.12 -2.91 25.39
N GLU A 49 -5.97 -2.32 25.08
CA GLU A 49 -4.76 -2.48 25.86
C GLU A 49 -4.82 -1.70 27.18
N PRO A 50 -4.20 -2.20 28.27
CA PRO A 50 -4.10 -1.47 29.52
C PRO A 50 -3.27 -0.19 29.35
N LEU A 51 -3.48 0.79 30.22
CA LEU A 51 -2.84 2.12 30.10
C LEU A 51 -1.31 2.07 30.03
N GLY A 52 -0.68 1.12 30.73
CA GLY A 52 0.77 0.89 30.64
C GLY A 52 1.22 0.46 29.25
N SER A 53 0.52 -0.47 28.61
CA SER A 53 0.78 -0.86 27.22
C SER A 53 0.60 0.32 26.26
N LEU A 54 -0.42 1.17 26.48
CA LEU A 54 -0.64 2.37 25.67
C LEU A 54 0.52 3.36 25.78
N ALA A 55 1.03 3.61 27.00
CA ALA A 55 2.18 4.49 27.23
C ALA A 55 3.45 3.96 26.55
N VAL A 56 3.68 2.64 26.61
CA VAL A 56 4.79 1.97 25.93
C VAL A 56 4.68 2.11 24.41
N SER A 57 3.51 1.84 23.83
CA SER A 57 3.27 1.97 22.39
C SER A 57 3.43 3.41 21.91
N TRP A 58 2.92 4.38 22.68
CA TRP A 58 3.11 5.81 22.41
C TRP A 58 4.59 6.19 22.44
N ALA A 59 5.32 5.85 23.51
CA ALA A 59 6.73 6.18 23.65
C ALA A 59 7.56 5.54 22.53
N GLY A 60 7.29 4.28 22.20
CA GLY A 60 7.92 3.56 21.10
C GLY A 60 7.75 4.27 19.76
N ALA A 61 6.50 4.55 19.39
CA ALA A 61 6.19 5.25 18.14
C ALA A 61 6.76 6.67 18.12
N PHE A 62 6.65 7.42 19.22
CA PHE A 62 7.17 8.78 19.34
C PHE A 62 8.69 8.80 19.15
N LEU A 63 9.44 7.96 19.87
CA LEU A 63 10.90 7.91 19.78
C LEU A 63 11.36 7.46 18.38
N ALA A 64 10.66 6.50 17.77
CA ALA A 64 10.96 6.04 16.42
C ALA A 64 10.77 7.12 15.36
N ILE A 65 9.62 7.79 15.38
CA ILE A 65 9.33 8.88 14.46
C ILE A 65 10.22 10.10 14.73
N LEU A 66 10.49 10.42 16.00
CA LEU A 66 11.41 11.50 16.37
C LEU A 66 12.82 11.23 15.81
N ALA A 67 13.32 10.00 15.92
CA ALA A 67 14.64 9.66 15.39
C ALA A 67 14.71 9.83 13.87
N VAL A 68 13.73 9.30 13.13
CA VAL A 68 13.68 9.44 11.66
C VAL A 68 13.47 10.90 11.24
N ALA A 69 12.65 11.66 11.98
CA ALA A 69 12.44 13.09 11.74
C ALA A 69 13.70 13.92 12.03
N ALA A 70 14.45 13.58 13.09
CA ALA A 70 15.70 14.23 13.42
C ALA A 70 16.78 13.97 12.37
N LEU A 71 16.84 12.74 11.81
CA LEU A 71 17.73 12.43 10.68
C LEU A 71 17.42 13.29 9.44
N ASP A 72 16.16 13.68 9.24
CA ASP A 72 15.74 14.61 8.17
C ASP A 72 16.26 16.05 8.41
N GLN A 73 16.64 16.41 9.64
CA GLN A 73 17.21 17.72 9.97
C GLN A 73 18.72 17.80 9.77
N PHE A 74 19.42 16.67 9.70
CA PHE A 74 20.87 16.69 9.49
C PHE A 74 21.17 17.00 8.02
N PRO A 75 21.82 18.13 7.72
CA PRO A 75 22.23 18.45 6.35
C PRO A 75 23.37 17.51 5.94
N GLY A 76 23.03 16.35 5.37
CA GLY A 76 23.98 15.47 4.69
C GLY A 76 24.28 15.98 3.27
N PRO A 77 25.53 15.88 2.79
CA PRO A 77 26.03 16.61 1.63
C PRO A 77 25.36 16.13 0.34
N GLU A 78 24.76 17.04 -0.43
CA GLU A 78 24.35 16.91 -1.85
C GLU A 78 23.44 15.74 -2.26
N MET A 79 23.12 14.80 -1.36
CA MET A 79 22.47 13.54 -1.73
C MET A 79 20.95 13.62 -1.76
N SER A 80 20.32 14.66 -1.23
CA SER A 80 18.85 14.82 -1.21
C SER A 80 18.17 13.53 -0.72
N PHE A 81 18.36 13.16 0.54
CA PHE A 81 17.59 12.06 1.15
C PHE A 81 16.45 12.63 1.98
N ARG A 82 15.29 11.97 1.95
CA ARG A 82 14.17 12.29 2.86
C ARG A 82 13.90 11.09 3.75
N TRP A 83 14.32 11.19 5.01
CA TRP A 83 14.24 10.10 5.97
C TRP A 83 12.79 9.87 6.41
N LEU A 84 12.04 10.94 6.64
CA LEU A 84 10.65 10.86 7.08
C LEU A 84 9.70 10.86 5.89
N ILE A 85 8.99 9.74 5.72
CA ILE A 85 7.90 9.60 4.76
C ILE A 85 6.65 9.13 5.50
N ALA A 86 5.47 9.60 5.09
CA ALA A 86 4.20 9.27 5.76
C ALA A 86 3.97 7.76 5.98
N PRO A 87 4.33 6.85 5.04
CA PRO A 87 4.26 5.40 5.27
C PRO A 87 4.96 4.91 6.53
N LEU A 88 6.11 5.49 6.93
CA LEU A 88 6.82 5.08 8.15
C LEU A 88 6.03 5.40 9.43
N GLY A 89 5.16 6.42 9.39
CA GLY A 89 4.21 6.70 10.46
C GLY A 89 3.23 5.55 10.68
N ALA A 90 2.66 5.02 9.59
CA ALA A 90 1.79 3.84 9.66
C ALA A 90 2.57 2.56 10.05
N SER A 91 3.84 2.45 9.67
CA SER A 91 4.73 1.38 10.16
C SER A 91 4.92 1.47 11.67
N ALA A 92 5.10 2.67 12.23
CA ALA A 92 5.19 2.87 13.68
C ALA A 92 3.95 2.36 14.42
N VAL A 93 2.75 2.64 13.87
CA VAL A 93 1.48 2.13 14.43
C VAL A 93 1.51 0.61 14.52
N LEU A 94 1.93 -0.09 13.45
CA LEU A 94 2.02 -1.54 13.45
C LEU A 94 3.12 -2.08 14.38
N MET A 95 4.32 -1.50 14.32
CA MET A 95 5.50 -2.01 15.03
C MET A 95 5.42 -1.81 16.55
N PHE A 96 4.75 -0.76 17.01
CA PHE A 96 4.64 -0.46 18.44
C PHE A 96 3.24 -0.69 19.02
N GLY A 97 2.20 -0.62 18.20
CA GLY A 97 0.83 -0.96 18.60
C GLY A 97 0.50 -2.44 18.48
N LEU A 98 1.08 -3.13 17.49
CA LEU A 98 0.85 -4.55 17.20
C LEU A 98 2.19 -5.28 16.93
N PRO A 99 3.16 -5.27 17.87
CA PRO A 99 4.50 -5.81 17.65
C PRO A 99 4.52 -7.32 17.32
N ALA A 100 3.54 -8.08 17.82
CA ALA A 100 3.43 -9.52 17.56
C ALA A 100 2.80 -9.85 16.19
N ALA A 101 2.22 -8.86 15.49
CA ALA A 101 1.59 -9.13 14.20
C ALA A 101 2.64 -9.53 13.16
N LYS A 102 2.32 -10.52 12.33
CA LYS A 102 3.20 -10.98 11.24
C LYS A 102 3.61 -9.81 10.33
N LEU A 103 2.67 -8.92 10.03
CA LEU A 103 2.87 -7.75 9.16
C LEU A 103 3.83 -6.70 9.76
N SER A 104 4.12 -6.77 11.06
CA SER A 104 5.03 -5.86 11.77
C SER A 104 6.47 -6.38 11.84
N GLN A 105 6.75 -7.60 11.37
CA GLN A 105 8.08 -8.21 11.52
C GLN A 105 9.13 -7.62 10.56
N PRO A 106 10.42 -7.65 10.92
CA PRO A 106 11.50 -6.95 10.20
C PRO A 106 11.56 -7.17 8.69
N ARG A 107 11.48 -8.41 8.19
CA ARG A 107 11.50 -8.72 6.75
C ARG A 107 10.35 -8.06 6.01
N ASN A 108 9.17 -8.02 6.62
CA ASN A 108 8.01 -7.37 6.02
C ASN A 108 8.21 -5.85 5.97
N VAL A 109 8.70 -5.25 7.06
CA VAL A 109 8.93 -3.80 7.12
C VAL A 109 10.00 -3.38 6.09
N ILE A 110 11.21 -3.94 6.17
CA ILE A 110 12.33 -3.55 5.30
C ILE A 110 12.08 -3.97 3.86
N GLY A 111 11.69 -5.23 3.64
CA GLY A 111 11.41 -5.77 2.31
C GLY A 111 10.23 -5.07 1.65
N GLY A 112 9.16 -4.84 2.41
CA GLY A 112 7.96 -4.15 1.93
C GLY A 112 8.30 -2.74 1.44
N HIS A 113 8.94 -1.90 2.27
CA HIS A 113 9.27 -0.52 1.87
C HIS A 113 10.25 -0.48 0.69
N THR A 114 11.28 -1.31 0.70
CA THR A 114 12.30 -1.34 -0.36
C THR A 114 11.71 -1.77 -1.69
N LEU A 115 10.98 -2.90 -1.72
CA LEU A 115 10.38 -3.43 -2.95
C LEU A 115 9.26 -2.52 -3.47
N SER A 116 8.43 -1.98 -2.59
CA SER A 116 7.35 -1.06 -2.99
C SER A 116 7.92 0.24 -3.58
N ALA A 117 8.97 0.80 -2.96
CA ALA A 117 9.64 1.97 -3.52
C ALA A 117 10.25 1.69 -4.90
N LEU A 118 10.91 0.54 -5.07
CA LEU A 118 11.44 0.11 -6.37
C LEU A 118 10.32 0.01 -7.42
N VAL A 119 9.24 -0.70 -7.11
CA VAL A 119 8.08 -0.86 -8.02
C VAL A 119 7.50 0.50 -8.40
N GLY A 120 7.28 1.39 -7.43
CA GLY A 120 6.72 2.72 -7.70
C GLY A 120 7.64 3.58 -8.57
N VAL A 121 8.97 3.51 -8.36
CA VAL A 121 9.96 4.19 -9.22
C VAL A 121 9.92 3.62 -10.64
N LEU A 122 9.83 2.30 -10.81
CA LEU A 122 9.73 1.67 -12.14
C LEU A 122 8.44 2.07 -12.86
N VAL A 123 7.30 2.04 -12.17
CA VAL A 123 6.01 2.52 -12.71
C VAL A 123 6.15 3.97 -13.16
N ARG A 124 6.78 4.82 -12.34
CA ARG A 124 7.03 6.22 -12.70
C ARG A 124 7.84 6.33 -13.99
N LEU A 125 8.97 5.63 -14.09
CA LEU A 125 9.88 5.70 -15.23
C LEU A 125 9.21 5.24 -16.54
N ILE A 126 8.29 4.28 -16.47
CA ILE A 126 7.57 3.76 -17.64
C ILE A 126 6.43 4.70 -18.04
N ILE A 127 5.68 5.19 -17.06
CA ILE A 127 4.41 5.90 -17.29
C ILE A 127 4.63 7.40 -17.47
N GLN A 128 5.41 8.07 -16.62
CA GLN A 128 5.56 9.54 -16.66
C GLN A 128 6.04 10.09 -18.00
N PRO A 129 7.00 9.48 -18.74
CA PRO A 129 7.39 9.99 -20.05
C PRO A 129 6.25 10.08 -21.07
N GLN A 130 5.16 9.32 -20.88
CA GLN A 130 3.99 9.29 -21.76
C GLN A 130 2.96 10.38 -21.44
N TYR A 131 3.04 10.97 -20.25
CA TYR A 131 2.13 12.03 -19.78
C TYR A 131 2.97 13.29 -19.58
N GLY A 132 2.79 14.29 -20.45
CA GLY A 132 3.58 15.52 -20.41
C GLY A 132 3.70 16.13 -19.00
N ALA A 133 4.82 16.79 -18.73
CA ALA A 133 5.16 17.33 -17.41
C ALA A 133 4.00 18.12 -16.77
N GLY A 134 3.69 17.82 -15.50
CA GLY A 134 2.66 18.51 -14.71
C GLY A 134 1.25 17.91 -14.81
N ARG A 135 1.07 16.72 -15.39
CA ARG A 135 -0.19 15.96 -15.31
C ARG A 135 -0.08 14.84 -14.29
N VAL A 136 -0.81 15.02 -13.20
CA VAL A 136 -1.02 14.02 -12.16
C VAL A 136 -1.65 12.76 -12.77
N ASN A 137 -0.86 11.69 -12.89
CA ASN A 137 -1.35 10.45 -13.47
C ASN A 137 -1.93 9.53 -12.38
N PHE A 138 -3.24 9.57 -12.20
CA PHE A 138 -3.97 8.66 -11.30
C PHE A 138 -3.71 7.17 -11.62
N VAL A 139 -3.37 6.83 -12.87
CA VAL A 139 -2.99 5.47 -13.27
C VAL A 139 -1.65 5.08 -12.66
N SER A 140 -0.66 5.98 -12.57
CA SER A 140 0.62 5.63 -11.93
C SER A 140 0.46 5.41 -10.44
N ALA A 141 -0.39 6.17 -9.75
CA ALA A 141 -0.75 5.90 -8.35
C ALA A 141 -1.37 4.50 -8.18
N ALA A 142 -2.38 4.18 -9.01
CA ALA A 142 -3.08 2.90 -8.96
C ALA A 142 -2.14 1.73 -9.26
N LEU A 143 -1.33 1.82 -10.31
CA LEU A 143 -0.34 0.80 -10.67
C LEU A 143 0.76 0.67 -9.62
N GLY A 144 1.32 1.80 -9.14
CA GLY A 144 2.36 1.81 -8.12
C GLY A 144 1.91 1.11 -6.84
N MET A 145 0.71 1.42 -6.34
CA MET A 145 0.13 0.76 -5.17
C MET A 145 -0.15 -0.73 -5.40
N SER A 146 -0.91 -1.04 -6.46
CA SER A 146 -1.38 -2.41 -6.71
C SER A 146 -0.25 -3.39 -7.05
N LEU A 147 0.73 -2.96 -7.86
CA LEU A 147 1.90 -3.79 -8.16
C LEU A 147 2.79 -3.98 -6.93
N SER A 148 2.93 -2.94 -6.08
CA SER A 148 3.67 -3.06 -4.82
C SER A 148 3.03 -4.11 -3.90
N LEU A 149 1.69 -4.09 -3.78
CA LEU A 149 0.95 -5.12 -3.05
C LEU A 149 1.21 -6.52 -3.62
N THR A 150 1.10 -6.69 -4.94
CA THR A 150 1.33 -7.98 -5.60
C THR A 150 2.75 -8.49 -5.38
N VAL A 151 3.77 -7.63 -5.51
CA VAL A 151 5.18 -8.00 -5.30
C VAL A 151 5.43 -8.37 -3.83
N MET A 152 4.87 -7.63 -2.88
CA MET A 152 4.97 -7.98 -1.48
C MET A 152 4.34 -9.34 -1.16
N GLN A 153 3.16 -9.62 -1.72
CA GLN A 153 2.50 -10.92 -1.58
C GLN A 153 3.34 -12.04 -2.19
N ALA A 154 3.89 -11.83 -3.40
CA ALA A 154 4.71 -12.81 -4.09
C ALA A 154 6.02 -13.14 -3.35
N THR A 155 6.59 -12.16 -2.64
CA THR A 155 7.87 -12.32 -1.93
C THR A 155 7.73 -12.67 -0.45
N GLY A 156 6.48 -12.73 0.05
CA GLY A 156 6.20 -12.91 1.47
C GLY A 156 6.76 -11.78 2.33
N THR A 157 6.65 -10.53 1.85
CA THR A 157 7.12 -9.30 2.51
C THR A 157 6.00 -8.32 2.81
N THR A 158 4.74 -8.79 2.86
CA THR A 158 3.55 -7.94 3.02
C THR A 158 3.62 -7.06 4.27
N HIS A 159 3.78 -5.77 4.03
CA HIS A 159 3.69 -4.71 5.01
C HIS A 159 2.77 -3.61 4.45
N PRO A 160 1.48 -3.56 4.86
CA PRO A 160 0.51 -2.65 4.26
C PRO A 160 0.93 -1.18 4.17
N PRO A 161 1.64 -0.59 5.17
CA PRO A 161 2.18 0.77 5.06
C PRO A 161 3.08 0.97 3.83
N ALA A 162 3.85 -0.04 3.44
CA ALA A 162 4.75 0.05 2.30
C ALA A 162 4.02 0.17 0.95
N GLY A 163 2.77 -0.28 0.83
CA GLY A 163 1.98 -0.02 -0.38
C GLY A 163 1.87 1.48 -0.68
N ALA A 164 1.68 2.30 0.34
CA ALA A 164 1.68 3.75 0.21
C ALA A 164 3.07 4.31 -0.18
N THR A 165 4.16 3.60 0.12
CA THR A 165 5.51 3.97 -0.35
C THR A 165 5.60 3.84 -1.87
N GLY A 166 5.10 2.73 -2.43
CA GLY A 166 5.05 2.54 -3.88
C GLY A 166 4.11 3.52 -4.59
N LEU A 167 2.96 3.83 -3.97
CA LEU A 167 2.06 4.87 -4.46
C LEU A 167 2.78 6.23 -4.55
N ILE A 168 3.43 6.67 -3.45
CA ILE A 168 4.12 7.96 -3.40
C ILE A 168 5.23 8.02 -4.46
N ALA A 169 6.06 6.98 -4.58
CA ALA A 169 7.10 6.91 -5.61
C ALA A 169 6.54 7.10 -7.03
N ALA A 170 5.41 6.46 -7.32
CA ALA A 170 4.78 6.49 -8.64
C ALA A 170 4.02 7.79 -8.95
N TYR A 171 3.57 8.50 -7.91
CA TYR A 171 2.58 9.59 -8.03
C TYR A 171 3.11 10.98 -7.70
N ALA A 172 4.11 11.12 -6.84
CA ALA A 172 4.51 12.41 -6.29
C ALA A 172 4.76 13.49 -7.37
N ASP A 173 4.08 14.63 -7.18
CA ASP A 173 4.13 15.84 -8.03
C ASP A 173 3.99 17.09 -7.12
N PRO A 174 4.88 18.12 -7.19
CA PRO A 174 6.10 18.17 -7.99
C PRO A 174 7.05 17.01 -7.67
N ILE A 175 8.11 16.84 -8.47
CA ILE A 175 9.13 15.79 -8.25
C ILE A 175 10.25 16.35 -7.37
N PRO A 176 10.30 16.05 -6.05
CA PRO A 176 11.45 16.41 -5.24
C PRO A 176 12.75 15.79 -5.74
N ASP A 177 13.87 16.46 -5.48
CA ASP A 177 15.22 16.03 -5.87
C ASP A 177 15.64 14.66 -5.30
N TRP A 178 14.95 14.19 -4.26
CA TRP A 178 15.14 12.88 -3.65
C TRP A 178 14.42 11.73 -4.37
N HIS A 179 13.68 12.00 -5.45
CA HIS A 179 12.91 10.99 -6.19
C HIS A 179 13.79 9.99 -6.97
N GLY A 180 13.15 8.95 -7.50
CA GLY A 180 13.83 7.87 -8.21
C GLY A 180 14.52 6.91 -7.25
N PHE A 181 15.70 6.39 -7.63
CA PHE A 181 16.42 5.41 -6.80
C PHE A 181 16.86 5.97 -5.43
N LYS A 182 17.02 7.29 -5.29
CA LYS A 182 17.27 7.94 -3.99
C LYS A 182 16.09 7.77 -3.03
N PHE A 183 14.86 7.73 -3.52
CA PHE A 183 13.68 7.46 -2.70
C PHE A 183 13.67 6.02 -2.21
N MET A 184 14.03 5.07 -3.07
CA MET A 184 14.18 3.66 -2.68
C MET A 184 15.18 3.51 -1.54
N LEU A 185 16.35 4.15 -1.65
CA LEU A 185 17.35 4.14 -0.60
C LEU A 185 16.86 4.86 0.67
N SER A 186 16.13 5.96 0.54
CA SER A 186 15.50 6.65 1.67
C SER A 186 14.50 5.75 2.42
N ALA A 187 13.62 5.07 1.69
CA ALA A 187 12.62 4.17 2.25
C ALA A 187 13.28 2.94 2.91
N ALA A 188 14.31 2.38 2.27
CA ALA A 188 15.09 1.28 2.84
C ALA A 188 15.83 1.72 4.12
N ALA A 189 16.54 2.86 4.09
CA ALA A 189 17.27 3.37 5.23
C ALA A 189 16.34 3.74 6.41
N GLY A 190 15.24 4.46 6.13
CA GLY A 190 14.24 4.81 7.12
C GLY A 190 13.59 3.58 7.75
N SER A 191 13.24 2.56 6.96
CA SER A 191 12.68 1.30 7.47
C SER A 191 13.69 0.50 8.32
N CYS A 192 14.99 0.51 7.97
CA CYS A 192 16.04 -0.07 8.80
C CYS A 192 16.16 0.63 10.16
N VAL A 193 16.12 1.97 10.19
CA VAL A 193 16.13 2.74 11.45
C VAL A 193 14.89 2.42 12.29
N MET A 194 13.71 2.36 11.67
CA MET A 194 12.48 1.96 12.36
C MET A 194 12.59 0.57 12.97
N VAL A 195 13.10 -0.42 12.22
CA VAL A 195 13.30 -1.79 12.72
C VAL A 195 14.31 -1.81 13.86
N LEU A 196 15.42 -1.09 13.76
CA LEU A 196 16.40 -0.98 14.84
C LEU A 196 15.74 -0.46 16.12
N LEU A 197 14.93 0.60 16.02
CA LEU A 197 14.24 1.15 17.19
C LEU A 197 13.14 0.23 17.71
N ALA A 198 12.44 -0.52 16.85
CA ALA A 198 11.51 -1.54 17.29
C ALA A 198 12.20 -2.72 17.99
N LEU A 199 13.39 -3.13 17.53
CA LEU A 199 14.22 -4.14 18.21
C LEU A 199 14.61 -3.65 19.60
N LEU A 200 15.07 -2.41 19.74
CA LEU A 200 15.48 -1.88 21.03
C LEU A 200 14.27 -1.70 21.95
N LEU A 201 13.26 -0.96 21.52
CA LEU A 201 12.18 -0.49 22.40
C LEU A 201 11.18 -1.59 22.74
N ASN A 202 10.85 -2.52 21.83
CA ASN A 202 9.93 -3.62 22.17
C ASN A 202 10.56 -4.64 23.12
N ASN A 203 11.88 -4.90 23.02
CA ASN A 203 12.56 -5.86 23.91
C ASN A 203 12.93 -5.28 25.28
N LEU A 204 12.80 -3.96 25.51
CA LEU A 204 12.89 -3.37 26.85
C LEU A 204 11.66 -3.67 27.72
N VAL A 205 10.57 -4.11 27.11
CA VAL A 205 9.29 -4.36 27.79
C VAL A 205 9.23 -5.83 28.25
N PRO A 206 9.12 -6.11 29.56
CA PRO A 206 9.01 -7.48 30.05
C PRO A 206 7.82 -8.21 29.41
N GLY A 207 8.06 -9.43 28.96
CA GLY A 207 7.02 -10.29 28.34
C GLY A 207 6.75 -10.02 26.86
N ARG A 208 7.43 -9.06 26.22
CA ARG A 208 7.44 -8.91 24.76
C ARG A 208 8.68 -9.57 24.16
N ALA A 209 8.54 -10.13 22.97
CA ALA A 209 9.63 -10.61 22.15
C ALA A 209 9.46 -10.08 20.72
N TYR A 210 10.44 -9.31 20.24
CA TYR A 210 10.45 -8.79 18.88
C TYR A 210 11.86 -8.92 18.28
N PRO A 211 12.04 -9.58 17.13
CA PRO A 211 10.98 -10.12 16.29
C PRO A 211 10.55 -11.52 16.76
N THR A 212 9.39 -11.96 16.29
CA THR A 212 8.99 -13.38 16.40
C THR A 212 9.54 -14.22 15.24
N PHE A 213 9.81 -13.58 14.09
CA PHE A 213 10.57 -14.15 12.97
C PHE A 213 11.21 -13.02 12.17
N TRP A 214 12.27 -13.34 11.42
CA TRP A 214 12.92 -12.37 10.54
C TRP A 214 12.16 -12.17 9.25
#